data_AF-A0A5S9MJI4-F1
#
_entry.id   AF-A0A5S9MJI4-F1
#
_cell.length_a   1.000
_cell.length_b   1.000
_cell.length_c   1.000
_cell.angle_alpha   90.00
_cell.angle_beta   90.00
_cell.angle_gamma   90.00
#
_symmetry.space_group_name_H-M   'P 1'
#
loop_
_entity.id
_entity.type
_entity.pdbx_description
1 polymer ?
#
loop_
_entity_poly.entity_id
_entity_poly.type
_entity_poly.pdbx_seq_one_letter_code
_entity_poly.pdbx_strand_id
1 'polypeptide(L)'
;MEHRFNDDSLSLHTDLYQINMAETYWRDGIHEKKAVFELFFRKLPFDNGFAVFAGLEKAIEYLSDFSFTESDLAYLKDELGYKSDFIDYLSGLSFTGTLHSMREGGNCLCE
;
A
#
# COMPACT_ATOMS: atom_id res chain seq x y z
N MET A 1 13.96 -17.92 -16.37
CA MET A 1 12.82 -18.85 -16.44
C MET A 1 11.59 -18.03 -16.10
N GLU A 2 10.50 -18.12 -16.83
CA GLU A 2 9.25 -17.45 -16.44
C GLU A 2 8.63 -18.23 -15.28
N HIS A 3 9.03 -17.91 -14.05
CA HIS A 3 8.32 -18.37 -12.86
C HIS A 3 7.06 -17.52 -12.71
N ARG A 4 5.92 -18.11 -13.04
CA ARG A 4 4.60 -17.47 -12.88
C ARG A 4 4.03 -17.90 -11.54
N PHE A 5 3.86 -16.91 -10.66
CA PHE A 5 3.19 -17.08 -9.38
C PHE A 5 1.68 -16.83 -9.55
N ASN A 6 0.88 -17.27 -8.57
CA ASN A 6 -0.57 -17.07 -8.60
C ASN A 6 -0.90 -15.60 -8.27
N ASP A 7 -1.90 -15.05 -8.95
CA ASP A 7 -2.47 -13.73 -8.65
C ASP A 7 -3.57 -13.88 -7.60
N ASP A 8 -3.16 -14.02 -6.34
CA ASP A 8 -4.03 -14.30 -5.20
C ASP A 8 -4.11 -13.14 -4.19
N SER A 9 -3.41 -12.03 -4.48
CA SER A 9 -3.18 -10.92 -3.55
C SER A 9 -2.98 -9.61 -4.30
N LEU A 10 -3.45 -8.51 -3.70
CA LEU A 10 -3.19 -7.15 -4.18
C LEU A 10 -2.01 -6.48 -3.43
N SER A 11 -1.33 -7.20 -2.54
CA SER A 11 -0.26 -6.64 -1.69
C SER A 11 0.99 -6.28 -2.48
N LEU A 12 1.26 -6.98 -3.58
CA LEU A 12 2.32 -6.64 -4.53
C LEU A 12 1.89 -5.67 -5.64
N HIS A 13 0.66 -5.12 -5.58
CA HIS A 13 0.22 -4.05 -6.48
C HIS A 13 0.83 -2.70 -6.09
N THR A 14 2.15 -2.64 -6.09
CA THR A 14 2.96 -1.50 -5.67
C THR A 14 4.22 -1.41 -6.52
N ASP A 15 4.82 -0.23 -6.58
CA ASP A 15 6.11 -0.07 -7.24
C ASP A 15 7.21 -0.78 -6.43
N LEU A 16 8.14 -1.46 -7.11
CA LEU A 16 9.29 -2.13 -6.48
C LEU A 16 10.09 -1.19 -5.55
N TYR A 17 10.10 0.11 -5.87
CA TYR A 17 10.70 1.14 -5.04
C TYR A 17 10.15 1.15 -3.59
N GLN A 18 8.85 0.92 -3.39
CA GLN A 18 8.23 0.93 -2.06
C GLN A 18 8.74 -0.23 -1.20
N ILE A 19 8.97 -1.40 -1.80
CA ILE A 19 9.52 -2.57 -1.07
C ILE A 19 10.98 -2.34 -0.68
N ASN A 20 11.79 -1.76 -1.58
CA ASN A 20 13.18 -1.37 -1.28
C ASN A 20 13.26 -0.35 -0.13
N MET A 21 12.34 0.63 -0.13
CA MET A 21 12.24 1.62 0.95
C MET A 21 11.84 0.96 2.27
N ALA A 22 10.88 0.03 2.25
CA ALA A 22 10.46 -0.72 3.42
C ALA A 22 11.62 -1.57 4.00
N GLU A 23 12.40 -2.25 3.15
CA GLU A 23 13.60 -2.98 3.59
C GLU A 23 14.61 -2.04 4.23
N THR A 24 14.86 -0.88 3.64
CA THR A 24 15.80 0.12 4.18
C THR A 24 15.35 0.61 5.55
N TYR A 25 14.07 0.98 5.71
CA TYR A 25 13.52 1.40 6.99
C TYR A 25 13.51 0.29 8.05
N TRP A 26 13.31 -0.95 7.60
CA TRP A 26 13.39 -2.11 8.48
C TRP A 26 14.81 -2.34 9.00
N ARG A 27 15.81 -2.32 8.11
CA ARG A 27 17.24 -2.48 8.44
C ARG A 27 17.78 -1.35 9.33
N ASP A 28 17.30 -0.12 9.13
CA ASP A 28 17.67 1.04 9.95
C ASP A 28 16.90 1.08 11.29
N GLY A 29 15.95 0.16 11.52
CA GLY A 29 15.16 0.09 12.76
C GLY A 29 14.17 1.25 12.92
N ILE A 30 13.76 1.88 11.82
CA ILE A 30 12.86 3.05 11.83
C ILE A 30 11.48 2.77 11.22
N HIS A 31 11.22 1.54 10.78
CA HIS A 31 9.95 1.10 10.19
C HIS A 31 8.73 1.28 11.09
N GLU A 32 8.88 1.29 12.41
CA GLU A 32 7.78 1.53 13.37
C GLU A 32 7.60 3.01 13.74
N LYS A 33 8.37 3.93 13.14
CA LYS A 33 8.18 5.35 13.41
C LYS A 33 6.81 5.79 12.91
N LYS A 34 6.10 6.53 13.77
CA LYS A 34 4.81 7.15 13.40
C LYS A 34 5.03 8.11 12.23
N ALA A 35 4.28 7.87 11.15
CA ALA A 35 4.23 8.72 9.97
C ALA A 35 2.79 9.16 9.71
N VAL A 36 2.63 10.34 9.11
CA VAL A 36 1.34 10.89 8.70
C VAL A 36 1.43 11.22 7.22
N PHE A 37 0.44 10.77 6.46
CA PHE A 37 0.32 11.01 5.03
C PHE A 37 -1.04 11.64 4.73
N GLU A 38 -1.05 12.64 3.85
CA GLU A 38 -2.26 13.34 3.43
C GLU A 38 -2.41 13.18 1.92
N LEU A 39 -3.62 12.83 1.48
CA LEU A 39 -3.96 12.68 0.07
C LEU A 39 -4.87 13.83 -0.35
N PHE A 40 -4.39 14.66 -1.27
CA PHE A 40 -5.14 15.77 -1.84
C PHE A 40 -4.80 15.95 -3.32
N PHE A 41 -5.69 16.62 -4.05
CA PHE A 41 -5.48 16.96 -5.46
C PHE A 41 -5.33 18.47 -5.61
N ARG A 42 -4.40 18.89 -6.47
CA ARG A 42 -4.03 20.31 -6.64
C ARG A 42 -4.82 21.04 -7.72
N LYS A 43 -5.54 20.31 -8.57
CA LYS A 43 -6.30 20.87 -9.68
C LYS A 43 -7.65 20.19 -9.75
N LEU A 44 -8.70 20.99 -9.91
CA LEU A 44 -10.03 20.47 -10.12
C LEU A 44 -10.08 19.75 -11.47
N PRO A 45 -10.61 18.52 -11.51
CA PRO A 45 -10.79 17.84 -12.77
C PRO A 45 -11.84 18.60 -13.60
N PHE A 46 -11.56 18.75 -14.91
CA PHE A 46 -12.46 19.36 -15.90
C PHE A 46 -12.80 20.85 -15.71
N ASP A 47 -11.99 21.61 -14.97
CA ASP A 47 -12.25 23.03 -14.62
C ASP A 47 -13.62 23.26 -13.95
N ASN A 48 -14.19 22.21 -13.36
CA ASN A 48 -15.47 22.27 -12.66
C ASN A 48 -15.31 22.85 -11.25
N GLY A 49 -16.37 23.45 -10.69
CA GLY A 49 -16.34 24.12 -9.39
C GLY A 49 -16.24 23.20 -8.16
N PHE A 50 -16.34 21.88 -8.31
CA PHE A 50 -16.22 20.90 -7.22
C PHE A 50 -15.91 19.50 -7.78
N ALA A 51 -15.37 18.61 -6.94
CA ALA A 51 -15.24 17.19 -7.21
C ALA A 51 -16.10 16.39 -6.22
N VAL A 52 -16.52 15.18 -6.60
CA VAL A 52 -17.22 14.25 -5.71
C VAL A 52 -16.27 13.14 -5.30
N PHE A 53 -16.16 12.88 -4.00
CA PHE A 53 -15.32 11.81 -3.48
C PHE A 53 -15.98 10.43 -3.62
N ALA A 54 -15.24 9.47 -4.17
CA ALA A 54 -15.66 8.08 -4.32
C ALA A 54 -14.44 7.14 -4.26
N GLY A 55 -14.65 5.88 -3.83
CA GLY A 55 -13.61 4.85 -3.76
C GLY A 55 -13.08 4.56 -2.35
N LEU A 56 -13.69 5.15 -1.32
CA LEU A 56 -13.39 4.87 0.08
C LEU A 56 -13.72 3.43 0.47
N GLU A 57 -14.86 2.88 0.02
CA GLU A 57 -15.25 1.50 0.34
C GLU A 57 -14.17 0.51 -0.11
N LYS A 58 -13.79 0.60 -1.39
CA LYS A 58 -12.73 -0.22 -1.97
C LYS A 58 -11.38 -0.05 -1.28
N ALA A 59 -11.05 1.18 -0.85
CA ALA A 59 -9.82 1.43 -0.10
C ALA A 59 -9.85 0.78 1.29
N ILE A 60 -10.99 0.83 1.99
CA ILE A 60 -11.17 0.20 3.30
C ILE A 60 -11.09 -1.32 3.18
N GLU A 61 -11.75 -1.92 2.19
CA GLU A 61 -11.68 -3.36 1.92
C GLU A 61 -10.22 -3.79 1.68
N TYR A 62 -9.50 -3.09 0.80
CA TYR A 62 -8.09 -3.37 0.53
C TYR A 62 -7.21 -3.28 1.78
N LEU A 63 -7.38 -2.24 2.60
CA LEU A 63 -6.58 -2.07 3.82
C LEU A 63 -6.90 -3.13 4.88
N SER A 64 -8.15 -3.59 4.95
CA SER A 64 -8.60 -4.57 5.93
C SER A 64 -8.09 -5.97 5.62
N ASP A 65 -7.98 -6.31 4.34
CA ASP A 65 -7.50 -7.62 3.86
C ASP A 65 -6.00 -7.62 3.52
N PHE A 66 -5.30 -6.52 3.78
CA PHE A 66 -3.88 -6.35 3.45
C PHE A 66 -3.00 -7.36 4.20
N SER A 67 -2.45 -8.31 3.46
CA SER A 67 -1.52 -9.33 3.93
C SER A 67 -0.72 -9.91 2.76
N PHE A 68 0.52 -10.34 2.99
CA PHE A 68 1.32 -11.00 1.95
C PHE A 68 1.00 -12.49 1.91
N THR A 69 0.70 -13.01 0.72
CA THR A 69 0.46 -14.44 0.51
C THR A 69 1.78 -15.21 0.38
N GLU A 70 1.73 -16.53 0.51
CA GLU A 70 2.92 -17.38 0.36
C GLU A 70 3.56 -17.25 -1.04
N SER A 71 2.74 -17.06 -2.07
CA SER A 71 3.17 -16.82 -3.45
C SER A 71 3.88 -15.47 -3.61
N ASP A 72 3.35 -14.40 -3.01
CA ASP A 72 4.00 -13.09 -2.96
C ASP A 72 5.38 -13.16 -2.29
N LEU A 73 5.45 -13.80 -1.12
CA LEU A 73 6.69 -13.94 -0.35
C LEU A 73 7.73 -14.80 -1.08
N ALA A 74 7.29 -15.88 -1.74
CA ALA A 74 8.15 -16.71 -2.57
C ALA A 74 8.71 -15.91 -3.76
N TYR A 75 7.90 -15.08 -4.42
CA TYR A 75 8.36 -14.21 -5.49
C TYR A 75 9.43 -13.21 -5.00
N LEU A 76 9.18 -12.52 -3.88
CA LEU A 76 10.15 -11.58 -3.30
C LEU A 76 11.48 -12.28 -2.95
N LYS A 77 11.42 -13.49 -2.42
CA LYS A 77 12.60 -14.25 -2.02
C LYS A 77 13.37 -14.82 -3.21
N ASP A 78 12.69 -15.53 -4.10
CA ASP A 78 13.33 -16.39 -5.10
C ASP A 78 13.68 -15.61 -6.37
N GLU A 79 12.87 -14.63 -6.78
CA GLU A 79 13.11 -13.83 -8.00
C GLU A 79 13.84 -12.52 -7.71
N LEU A 80 13.47 -11.83 -6.62
CA LEU A 80 14.04 -10.52 -6.29
C LEU A 80 15.21 -10.60 -5.29
N GLY A 81 15.42 -11.75 -4.65
CA GLY A 81 16.57 -12.00 -3.79
C GLY A 81 16.54 -11.30 -2.43
N TYR A 82 15.35 -10.95 -1.93
CA TYR A 82 15.21 -10.42 -0.57
C TYR A 82 15.59 -11.47 0.48
N LYS A 83 16.16 -11.01 1.59
CA LYS A 83 16.65 -11.89 2.65
C LYS A 83 15.50 -12.48 3.48
N SER A 84 15.70 -13.69 4.00
CA SER A 84 14.67 -14.42 4.75
C SER A 84 14.17 -13.69 6.00
N ASP A 85 15.03 -12.95 6.68
CA ASP A 85 14.67 -12.15 7.85
C ASP A 85 13.66 -11.03 7.52
N PHE A 86 13.82 -10.38 6.38
CA PHE A 86 12.87 -9.38 5.89
C PHE A 86 11.57 -10.03 5.38
N ILE A 87 11.66 -11.19 4.72
CA ILE A 87 10.48 -11.97 4.29
C ILE A 87 9.64 -12.41 5.49
N ASP A 88 10.27 -12.87 6.57
CA ASP A 88 9.59 -13.25 7.81
C ASP A 88 8.86 -12.04 8.42
N TYR A 89 9.47 -10.85 8.38
CA TYR A 89 8.83 -9.60 8.78
C TYR A 89 7.60 -9.27 7.90
N LEU A 90 7.71 -9.38 6.58
CA LEU A 90 6.59 -9.12 5.66
C LEU A 90 5.42 -10.10 5.89
N SER A 91 5.72 -11.36 6.24
CA SER A 91 4.68 -12.37 6.51
C SER A 91 3.76 -12.02 7.69
N GLY A 92 4.26 -11.26 8.67
CA GLY A 92 3.51 -10.79 9.83
C GLY A 92 2.92 -9.39 9.66
N LEU A 93 3.15 -8.74 8.51
CA LEU A 93 2.72 -7.36 8.30
C LEU A 93 1.21 -7.29 8.12
N SER A 94 0.58 -6.42 8.90
CA SER A 94 -0.85 -6.09 8.78
C SER A 94 -1.05 -4.59 8.96
N PHE A 95 -2.11 -4.06 8.39
CA PHE A 95 -2.42 -2.65 8.52
C PHE A 95 -2.90 -2.33 9.96
N THR A 96 -2.13 -1.50 10.66
CA THR A 96 -2.44 -1.05 12.04
C THR A 96 -2.70 0.46 12.13
N GLY A 97 -2.75 1.13 10.98
CA GLY A 97 -2.91 2.59 10.90
C GLY A 97 -4.33 3.06 11.21
N THR A 98 -4.46 4.37 11.40
CA THR A 98 -5.76 5.04 11.49
C THR A 98 -6.02 5.82 10.20
N LEU A 99 -7.16 5.56 9.56
CA LEU A 99 -7.59 6.27 8.36
C LEU A 99 -8.65 7.32 8.72
N HIS A 100 -8.39 8.57 8.37
CA HIS A 100 -9.38 9.64 8.39
C HIS A 100 -9.74 10.00 6.94
N SER A 101 -11.02 10.08 6.63
CA SER A 101 -11.48 10.42 5.29
C SER A 101 -12.80 11.18 5.31
N MET A 102 -13.08 11.92 4.23
CA MET A 102 -14.41 12.43 3.95
C MET A 102 -15.36 11.27 3.63
N ARG A 103 -16.66 11.50 3.81
CA ARG A 103 -17.67 10.52 3.39
C ARG A 103 -17.77 10.50 1.87
N GLU A 104 -17.98 9.32 1.30
CA GLU A 104 -18.30 9.20 -0.13
C GLU A 104 -19.56 10.01 -0.47
N GLY A 105 -19.58 10.56 -1.68
CA GLY A 105 -20.62 11.48 -2.13
C GLY A 105 -20.49 12.90 -1.57
N GLY A 106 -19.47 13.17 -0.74
CA GLY A 106 -19.14 14.51 -0.29
C GLY A 106 -18.48 15.35 -1.39
N ASN A 107 -18.71 16.67 -1.33
CA ASN A 107 -18.03 17.63 -2.20
C ASN A 107 -16.60 17.87 -1.69
N CYS A 108 -15.62 17.64 -2.55
CA CYS A 108 -14.21 17.98 -2.32
C CYS A 108 -13.84 19.23 -3.10
N LEU A 109 -13.10 20.11 -2.45
CA LEU A 109 -12.46 21.29 -3.04
C LEU A 109 -10.94 21.06 -3.04
N CYS A 110 -10.23 21.73 -3.95
CA CYS A 110 -8.77 21.81 -3.85
C CYS A 110 -8.37 22.68 -2.66
N GLU A 111 -7.27 22.29 -2.00
CA GLU A 111 -6.47 23.20 -1.18
C GLU A 111 -5.51 24.03 -2.05
#